data_AF-A0A1A8FJS8-F1
#
_entry.id   AF-A0A1A8FJS8-F1
#
_cell.length_a   1.000
_cell.length_b   1.000
_cell.length_c   1.000
_cell.angle_alpha   90.00
_cell.angle_beta   90.00
_cell.angle_gamma   90.00
#
_symmetry.space_group_name_H-M   'P 1'
#
loop_
_entity.id
_entity.type
_entity.pdbx_description
1 polymer ?
#
loop_
_entity_poly.entity_id
_entity_poly.type
_entity_poly.pdbx_seq_one_letter_code
_entity_poly.pdbx_strand_id
1 'polypeptide(L)'
;MATSVSASPSPISCSLCQMFSYSSASFSDNGTCNKCSIFVALEARVSELEALLCAVEKPVDSRSYLASAGLTSSEPPRSDPPAEPEQPGPQAG
;
A
#
# COMPACT_ATOMS: atom_id res chain seq x y z
N MET A 1 0.30 -65.12 2.62
CA MET A 1 0.94 -64.02 3.39
C MET A 1 1.13 -62.87 2.42
N ALA A 2 0.32 -61.82 2.51
CA ALA A 2 0.46 -60.65 1.64
C ALA A 2 1.47 -59.69 2.28
N THR A 3 2.62 -59.51 1.66
CA THR A 3 3.60 -58.49 2.05
C THR A 3 3.08 -57.13 1.60
N SER A 4 2.57 -56.34 2.55
CA SER A 4 2.25 -54.94 2.29
C SER A 4 3.54 -54.20 1.94
N VAL A 5 3.69 -53.82 0.66
CA VAL A 5 4.74 -52.90 0.24
C VAL A 5 4.38 -51.54 0.82
N SER A 6 5.08 -51.15 1.90
CA SER A 6 4.99 -49.80 2.44
C SER A 6 5.72 -48.87 1.46
N ALA A 7 4.96 -48.16 0.62
CA ALA A 7 5.53 -47.16 -0.27
C ALA A 7 6.08 -46.02 0.58
N SER A 8 7.40 -45.81 0.52
CA SER A 8 8.04 -44.66 1.16
C SER A 8 7.48 -43.38 0.53
N PRO A 9 7.00 -42.40 1.31
CA PRO A 9 6.50 -41.15 0.74
C PRO A 9 7.63 -40.43 0.01
N SER A 10 7.35 -39.87 -1.17
CA SER A 10 8.30 -39.03 -1.89
C SER A 10 8.54 -37.73 -1.12
N PRO A 11 9.78 -37.21 -1.07
CA PRO A 11 10.04 -35.94 -0.41
C PRO A 11 9.37 -34.79 -1.19
N ILE A 12 8.76 -33.87 -0.45
CA ILE A 12 8.21 -32.63 -0.99
C ILE A 12 9.35 -31.61 -1.03
N SER A 13 9.44 -30.82 -2.10
CA SER A 13 10.48 -29.80 -2.29
C SER A 13 9.90 -28.40 -2.36
N CYS A 14 10.62 -27.44 -1.79
CA CYS A 14 10.24 -26.04 -1.89
C CYS A 14 10.77 -25.44 -3.19
N SER A 15 9.92 -24.82 -4.00
CA SER A 15 10.34 -24.18 -5.25
C SER A 15 11.30 -22.99 -5.05
N LEU A 16 11.23 -22.30 -3.92
CA LEU A 16 12.00 -21.09 -3.66
C LEU A 16 13.41 -21.37 -3.12
N CYS A 17 13.54 -22.28 -2.17
CA CYS A 17 14.81 -22.57 -1.51
C CYS A 17 15.39 -23.96 -1.83
N GLN A 18 14.67 -24.75 -2.63
CA GLN A 18 15.03 -26.12 -3.01
C GLN A 18 15.28 -27.08 -1.83
N MET A 19 14.86 -26.72 -0.61
CA MET A 19 14.92 -27.65 0.53
C MET A 19 13.79 -28.67 0.45
N PHE A 20 14.09 -29.88 0.94
CA PHE A 20 13.20 -31.04 0.90
C PHE A 20 12.76 -31.43 2.31
N SER A 21 11.52 -31.90 2.45
CA SER A 21 11.00 -32.51 3.67
C SER A 21 9.93 -33.54 3.33
N TYR A 22 9.81 -34.59 4.15
CA TYR A 22 8.76 -35.61 4.03
C TYR A 22 7.48 -35.20 4.77
N SER A 23 7.54 -34.12 5.55
CA SER A 23 6.39 -33.62 6.31
C SER A 23 5.67 -32.53 5.52
N SER A 24 4.44 -32.79 5.11
CA SER A 24 3.57 -31.78 4.49
C SER A 24 3.35 -30.57 5.40
N ALA A 25 3.44 -30.74 6.72
CA ALA A 25 3.34 -29.63 7.69
C ALA A 25 4.50 -28.63 7.60
N SER A 26 5.59 -28.96 6.90
CA SER A 26 6.70 -28.02 6.61
C SER A 26 6.40 -27.06 5.46
N PHE A 27 5.31 -27.28 4.73
CA PHE A 27 4.92 -26.54 3.54
C PHE A 27 3.57 -25.85 3.74
N SER A 28 3.40 -24.72 3.07
CA SER A 28 2.11 -24.08 2.86
C SER A 28 1.34 -24.78 1.74
N ASP A 29 0.05 -24.48 1.62
CA ASP A 29 -0.83 -25.02 0.57
C ASP A 29 -0.34 -24.69 -0.85
N ASN A 30 0.45 -23.62 -1.01
CA ASN A 30 1.02 -23.20 -2.29
C ASN A 30 2.33 -23.94 -2.63
N GLY A 31 2.72 -24.98 -1.88
CA GLY A 31 3.94 -25.75 -2.14
C GLY A 31 5.25 -25.02 -1.81
N THR A 32 5.16 -23.92 -1.06
CA THR A 32 6.34 -23.20 -0.55
C THR A 32 6.61 -23.58 0.89
N CYS A 33 7.88 -23.65 1.27
CA CYS A 33 8.23 -23.93 2.66
C CYS A 33 7.68 -22.85 3.59
N ASN A 34 7.25 -23.19 4.81
CA ASN A 34 6.70 -22.20 5.76
C ASN A 34 7.63 -21.00 5.96
N LYS A 35 8.93 -21.27 6.10
CA LYS A 35 9.96 -20.23 6.17
C LYS A 35 9.91 -19.29 4.96
N CYS A 36 9.86 -19.85 3.76
CA CYS A 36 9.85 -19.14 2.50
C CYS A 36 8.56 -18.31 2.35
N SER A 37 7.42 -18.87 2.74
CA SER A 37 6.14 -18.17 2.76
C SER A 37 6.17 -16.92 3.64
N ILE A 38 6.86 -16.98 4.79
CA ILE A 38 7.05 -15.81 5.66
C ILE A 38 7.89 -14.74 4.96
N PHE A 39 8.99 -15.13 4.31
CA PHE A 39 9.84 -14.18 3.58
C PHE A 39 9.08 -13.49 2.44
N VAL A 40 8.30 -14.23 1.66
CA VAL A 40 7.45 -13.65 0.59
C VAL A 40 6.43 -12.67 1.16
N ALA A 41 5.77 -13.01 2.27
CA ALA A 41 4.82 -12.11 2.91
C ALA A 41 5.49 -10.83 3.45
N LEU A 42 6.70 -10.95 4.01
CA LEU A 42 7.48 -9.80 4.46
C LEU A 42 7.91 -8.92 3.30
N GLU A 43 8.41 -9.51 2.21
CA GLU A 43 8.81 -8.80 1.00
C GLU A 43 7.64 -7.99 0.42
N ALA A 44 6.45 -8.58 0.32
CA ALA A 44 5.25 -7.89 -0.14
C ALA A 44 4.91 -6.66 0.73
N ARG A 45 5.02 -6.78 2.05
CA ARG A 45 4.77 -5.67 2.98
C ARG A 45 5.83 -4.57 2.88
N VAL A 46 7.09 -4.94 2.67
CA VAL A 46 8.17 -3.96 2.45
C VAL A 46 7.89 -3.19 1.15
N SER A 47 7.57 -3.88 0.06
CA SER A 47 7.23 -3.24 -1.21
C SER A 47 6.01 -2.32 -1.10
N GLU A 48 4.99 -2.70 -0.32
CA GLU A 48 3.84 -1.83 -0.03
C GLU A 48 4.26 -0.55 0.73
N LEU A 49 5.09 -0.70 1.76
CA LEU A 49 5.60 0.45 2.53
C LEU A 49 6.46 1.38 1.66
N GLU A 50 7.32 0.82 0.82
CA GLU A 50 8.12 1.59 -0.15
C GLU A 50 7.24 2.36 -1.14
N ALA A 51 6.17 1.73 -1.62
CA ALA A 51 5.21 2.39 -2.51
C ALA A 51 4.48 3.56 -1.82
N LEU A 52 4.10 3.39 -0.56
CA LEU A 52 3.46 4.44 0.25
C LEU A 52 4.42 5.59 0.53
N LEU A 53 5.67 5.29 0.91
CA LEU A 53 6.70 6.32 1.10
C LEU A 53 6.93 7.10 -0.20
N CYS A 54 7.06 6.40 -1.33
CA CYS A 54 7.20 7.04 -2.63
C CYS A 54 5.99 7.93 -2.97
N ALA A 55 4.77 7.53 -2.60
CA ALA A 55 3.56 8.33 -2.80
C ALA A 55 3.53 9.61 -1.93
N VAL A 56 4.10 9.56 -0.73
CA VAL A 56 4.22 10.71 0.19
C VAL A 56 5.38 11.62 -0.20
N GLU A 57 6.51 11.06 -0.63
CA GLU A 57 7.71 11.81 -1.01
C GLU A 57 7.58 12.49 -2.38
N LYS A 58 6.77 11.92 -3.28
CA LYS A 58 6.38 12.63 -4.51
C LYS A 58 5.67 13.91 -4.08
N PRO A 59 6.25 15.10 -4.34
CA PRO A 59 5.47 16.31 -4.24
C PRO A 59 4.25 16.09 -5.13
N VAL A 60 3.05 16.39 -4.64
CA VAL A 60 1.92 16.62 -5.52
C VAL A 60 2.42 17.68 -6.50
N ASP A 61 2.78 17.27 -7.71
CA ASP A 61 2.99 18.20 -8.81
C ASP A 61 1.70 18.99 -8.87
N SER A 62 1.79 20.24 -8.41
CA SER A 62 0.76 21.26 -8.31
C SER A 62 0.27 21.63 -9.71
N ARG A 63 -0.21 20.67 -10.49
CA ARG A 63 -0.45 20.82 -11.91
C ARG A 63 -1.49 19.84 -12.42
N SER A 64 -2.72 19.97 -11.91
CA SER A 64 -3.90 19.63 -12.73
C SER A 64 -5.23 20.19 -12.23
N TYR A 65 -5.32 20.80 -11.04
CA TYR A 65 -6.57 21.46 -10.62
C TYR A 65 -6.77 22.87 -11.21
N LEU A 66 -5.76 23.46 -11.86
CA LEU A 66 -5.89 24.74 -12.59
C LEU A 66 -6.27 24.58 -14.06
N ALA A 67 -6.45 23.36 -14.58
CA ALA A 67 -6.92 23.15 -15.96
C ALA A 67 -8.44 23.34 -16.11
N SER A 68 -9.15 23.74 -15.05
CA SER A 68 -10.56 24.14 -15.12
C SER A 68 -10.75 25.66 -15.02
N ALA A 69 -9.67 26.45 -15.03
CA ALA A 69 -9.72 27.90 -15.10
C ALA A 69 -9.41 28.37 -16.53
N GLY A 70 -10.46 28.51 -17.34
CA GLY A 70 -10.43 29.00 -18.72
C GLY A 70 -11.26 28.06 -19.58
N LEU A 71 -12.52 28.32 -19.87
CA LEU A 71 -13.08 29.53 -20.50
C LEU A 71 -14.41 29.83 -19.77
N THR A 72 -14.73 31.02 -19.29
CA THR A 72 -15.08 32.20 -20.10
C THR A 72 -14.99 33.51 -19.30
N SER A 73 -14.84 34.58 -20.06
CA SER A 73 -15.33 35.95 -19.79
C SER A 73 -14.48 36.89 -18.94
N SER A 74 -13.89 37.83 -19.67
CA SER A 74 -13.39 39.16 -19.30
C SER A 74 -14.15 39.84 -18.15
N GLU A 75 -13.44 40.24 -17.10
CA GLU A 75 -13.45 41.57 -16.45
C GLU A 75 -12.43 41.57 -15.28
N PRO A 76 -11.61 42.62 -15.05
CA PRO A 76 -10.76 42.67 -13.85
C PRO A 76 -11.56 43.21 -12.65
N PRO A 77 -11.66 42.51 -11.51
CA PRO A 77 -12.25 43.11 -10.33
C PRO A 77 -11.20 44.00 -9.64
N ARG A 78 -11.62 45.26 -9.51
CA ARG A 78 -10.98 46.38 -8.82
C ARG A 78 -10.62 46.00 -7.38
N SER A 79 -9.45 46.42 -6.92
CA SER A 79 -8.99 46.23 -5.54
C SER A 79 -9.85 47.03 -4.56
N ASP A 80 -10.79 46.38 -3.88
CA ASP A 80 -11.42 46.93 -2.69
C ASP A 80 -10.65 46.46 -1.44
N PRO A 81 -10.33 47.35 -0.49
CA PRO A 81 -9.69 46.95 0.75
C PRO A 81 -10.67 46.12 1.60
N PRO A 82 -10.18 45.14 2.37
CA PRO A 82 -11.03 44.32 3.22
C PRO A 82 -11.74 45.20 4.26
N ALA A 83 -13.06 45.08 4.33
CA ALA A 83 -13.87 45.70 5.36
C ALA A 83 -13.43 45.19 6.75
N GLU A 84 -13.23 46.14 7.67
CA GLU A 84 -12.84 45.88 9.04
C GLU A 84 -13.87 45.00 9.76
N PRO A 85 -13.47 43.99 10.56
CA PRO A 85 -14.41 43.19 11.32
C PRO A 85 -15.10 44.05 12.38
N GLU A 86 -16.44 44.11 12.33
CA GLU A 86 -17.24 44.80 13.35
C GLU A 86 -17.05 44.08 14.71
N GLN A 87 -16.34 44.71 15.65
CA GLN A 87 -16.20 44.21 17.03
C GLN A 87 -17.42 44.62 17.86
N PRO A 88 -18.17 43.68 18.47
CA PRO A 88 -19.22 44.02 19.41
C PRO A 88 -18.64 44.67 20.67
N GLY A 89 -18.88 45.98 20.84
CA GLY A 89 -18.62 46.74 22.05
C GLY A 89 -19.81 46.70 23.05
N PRO A 90 -19.60 47.04 24.32
CA PRO A 90 -20.35 46.53 25.47
C PRO A 90 -21.74 47.13 25.62
N GLN A 91 -22.74 46.32 25.99
CA GLN A 91 -23.96 46.86 26.61
C GLN A 91 -23.67 47.11 28.09
N ALA A 92 -23.49 48.38 28.43
CA ALA A 92 -23.56 48.86 29.79
C ALA A 92 -25.03 49.03 30.20
N GLY A 93 -25.37 48.53 31.39
CA GLY A 93 -26.66 48.69 32.06
C GLY A 93 -26.56 48.15 33.48
#